data_AF-A0A355YLH1-F1
#
_entry.id   AF-A0A355YLH1-F1
#
_cell.length_a   1.000
_cell.length_b   1.000
_cell.length_c   1.000
_cell.angle_alpha   90.00
_cell.angle_beta   90.00
_cell.angle_gamma   90.00
#
_symmetry.space_group_name_H-M   'P 1'
#
loop_
_entity.id
_entity.type
_entity.pdbx_description
1 polymer ?
#
loop_
_entity_poly.entity_id
_entity_poly.type
_entity_poly.pdbx_seq_one_letter_code
_entity_poly.pdbx_strand_id
1 'polypeptide(L)'
;MKYSLSSRQWTFVLVLFTVLSVLTLYWYGHTHQDSKFCAFAQAFFLEEVQANPIHFHYTIDNPSAYGVDESSLTLPVYQPGDAANEVYALSLAREELSAIDPNALNEENRQLYELLDSYLAASVSAAAYPYFSEPLSPSSGVPSELPILFSEYRLDDKADIENYLSILAQIPAYFEGLLVYEEEKAAAGLFMSDLTADRVIRQCSELLDASSVENGTHFLEITFSERLQELAEKDVLTAGEVDSYVAEHNRLLITVVIPAYDRLADGLTVLKGSGKATCGLAGQENGRDYYRALVRLRTGSYRDIDEIKRLLARDLRFNYESLLALLTAYPALRNMIAETPSLLPEMTPEEIL
;
A
#
# COMPACT_ATOMS: atom_id res chain seq x y z
N MET A 1 -45.35 -59.96 5.64
CA MET A 1 -46.36 -59.01 5.12
C MET A 1 -45.64 -57.90 4.38
N LYS A 2 -45.75 -57.88 3.04
CA LYS A 2 -45.24 -56.77 2.22
C LYS A 2 -46.32 -55.69 2.19
N TYR A 3 -46.16 -54.63 2.97
CA TYR A 3 -47.01 -53.45 2.83
C TYR A 3 -46.66 -52.79 1.50
N SER A 4 -47.52 -52.95 0.48
CA SER A 4 -47.36 -52.25 -0.80
C SER A 4 -47.87 -50.82 -0.65
N LEU A 5 -46.97 -49.84 -0.76
CA LEU A 5 -47.33 -48.42 -0.80
C LEU A 5 -48.35 -48.15 -1.92
N SER A 6 -49.37 -47.35 -1.62
CA SER A 6 -50.33 -46.87 -2.61
C SER A 6 -49.62 -46.00 -3.66
N SER A 7 -50.13 -45.99 -4.90
CA SER A 7 -49.60 -45.13 -5.99
C SER A 7 -49.43 -43.67 -5.56
N ARG A 8 -50.37 -43.14 -4.75
CA ARG A 8 -50.29 -41.77 -4.19
C ARG A 8 -49.18 -41.59 -3.15
N GLN A 9 -48.84 -42.64 -2.40
CA GLN A 9 -47.74 -42.62 -1.43
C GLN A 9 -46.39 -42.70 -2.16
N TRP A 10 -46.29 -43.48 -3.24
CA TRP A 10 -45.11 -43.50 -4.10
C TRP A 10 -44.85 -42.15 -4.74
N THR A 11 -45.87 -41.47 -5.29
CA THR A 11 -45.71 -40.12 -5.84
C THR A 11 -45.27 -39.12 -4.78
N PHE A 12 -45.79 -39.21 -3.56
CA PHE A 12 -45.40 -38.32 -2.47
C PHE A 12 -43.94 -38.53 -2.03
N VAL A 13 -43.50 -39.78 -1.90
CA VAL A 13 -42.11 -40.13 -1.58
C VAL A 13 -41.16 -39.66 -2.67
N LEU A 14 -41.55 -39.79 -3.94
CA LEU A 14 -40.73 -39.37 -5.08
C LEU A 14 -40.59 -37.84 -5.12
N VAL A 15 -41.69 -37.10 -4.90
CA VAL A 15 -41.65 -35.64 -4.79
C VAL A 15 -40.79 -35.19 -3.61
N LEU A 16 -40.96 -35.79 -2.42
CA LEU A 16 -40.16 -35.45 -1.24
C LEU A 16 -38.67 -35.74 -1.47
N PHE A 17 -38.33 -36.88 -2.09
CA PHE A 17 -36.96 -37.22 -2.43
C PHE A 17 -36.36 -36.26 -3.45
N THR A 18 -37.13 -35.83 -4.46
CA THR A 18 -36.66 -34.81 -5.42
C THR A 18 -36.44 -33.46 -4.75
N VAL A 19 -37.35 -33.01 -3.87
CA VAL A 19 -37.20 -31.76 -3.13
C VAL A 19 -35.99 -31.82 -2.20
N LEU A 20 -35.81 -32.93 -1.48
CA LEU A 20 -34.65 -33.13 -0.61
C LEU A 20 -33.34 -33.20 -1.40
N SER A 21 -33.33 -33.86 -2.56
CA SER A 21 -32.16 -33.93 -3.45
C SER A 21 -31.81 -32.55 -4.02
N VAL A 22 -32.82 -31.76 -4.42
CA VAL A 22 -32.61 -30.38 -4.89
C VAL A 22 -32.11 -29.49 -3.75
N LEU A 23 -32.69 -29.60 -2.56
CA LEU A 23 -32.26 -28.84 -1.38
C LEU A 23 -30.83 -29.19 -0.97
N THR A 24 -30.45 -30.48 -0.98
CA THR A 24 -29.09 -30.92 -0.63
C THR A 24 -28.07 -30.52 -1.68
N LEU A 25 -28.40 -30.61 -2.97
CA LEU A 25 -27.55 -30.11 -4.05
C LEU A 25 -27.40 -28.58 -3.99
N TYR A 26 -28.48 -27.86 -3.67
CA TYR A 26 -28.46 -26.42 -3.48
C TYR A 26 -27.59 -26.03 -2.27
N TRP A 27 -27.77 -26.69 -1.13
CA TRP A 27 -26.96 -26.46 0.07
C TRP A 27 -25.48 -26.80 -0.14
N TYR A 28 -25.20 -27.92 -0.80
CA TYR A 28 -23.84 -28.32 -1.17
C TYR A 28 -23.20 -27.33 -2.14
N GLY A 29 -23.96 -26.85 -3.14
CA GLY A 29 -23.50 -25.82 -4.07
C GLY A 29 -23.13 -24.53 -3.36
N HIS A 30 -24.00 -24.04 -2.46
CA HIS A 30 -23.77 -22.84 -1.64
C HIS A 30 -22.54 -22.96 -0.74
N THR A 31 -22.48 -24.01 0.10
CA THR A 31 -21.34 -24.19 1.03
C THR A 31 -20.01 -24.41 0.29
N HIS A 32 -20.05 -25.01 -0.89
CA HIS A 32 -18.87 -25.18 -1.73
C HIS A 32 -18.39 -23.87 -2.36
N GLN A 33 -19.29 -23.00 -2.82
CA GLN A 33 -18.91 -21.70 -3.39
C GLN A 33 -18.41 -20.74 -2.31
N ASP A 34 -19.05 -20.72 -1.14
CA ASP A 34 -18.54 -19.95 0.01
C ASP A 34 -17.12 -20.39 0.40
N SER A 35 -16.88 -21.71 0.48
CA SER A 35 -15.55 -22.24 0.83
C SER A 35 -14.49 -21.88 -0.23
N LYS A 36 -14.86 -21.90 -1.52
CA LYS A 36 -13.98 -21.46 -2.61
C LYS A 36 -13.64 -19.98 -2.51
N PHE A 37 -14.66 -19.16 -2.25
CA PHE A 37 -14.47 -17.72 -2.09
C PHE A 37 -13.60 -17.39 -0.89
N CYS A 38 -13.85 -18.00 0.28
CA CYS A 38 -13.01 -17.80 1.45
C CYS A 38 -11.56 -18.23 1.20
N ALA A 39 -11.34 -19.34 0.50
CA ALA A 39 -10.00 -19.79 0.12
C ALA A 39 -9.29 -18.80 -0.82
N PHE A 40 -10.00 -18.30 -1.85
CA PHE A 40 -9.47 -17.27 -2.75
C PHE A 40 -9.15 -15.99 -1.99
N ALA A 41 -10.10 -15.46 -1.22
CA ALA A 41 -9.92 -14.22 -0.47
C ALA A 41 -8.78 -14.31 0.54
N GLN A 42 -8.63 -15.46 1.22
CA GLN A 42 -7.52 -15.69 2.13
C GLN A 42 -6.17 -15.76 1.40
N ALA A 43 -6.10 -16.46 0.26
CA ALA A 43 -4.88 -16.54 -0.53
C ALA A 43 -4.47 -15.16 -1.06
N PHE A 44 -5.41 -14.43 -1.66
CA PHE A 44 -5.21 -13.07 -2.17
C PHE A 44 -4.76 -12.12 -1.05
N PHE A 45 -5.44 -12.14 0.09
CA PHE A 45 -5.03 -11.34 1.26
C PHE A 45 -3.60 -11.64 1.69
N LEU A 46 -3.25 -12.92 1.83
CA LEU A 46 -1.92 -13.33 2.27
C LEU A 46 -0.83 -12.97 1.26
N GLU A 47 -1.11 -13.05 -0.05
CA GLU A 47 -0.19 -12.60 -1.09
C GLU A 47 0.09 -11.10 -0.97
N GLU A 48 -0.97 -10.29 -0.85
CA GLU A 48 -0.84 -8.84 -0.73
C GLU A 48 -0.11 -8.42 0.54
N VAL A 49 -0.44 -8.99 1.71
CA VAL A 49 0.20 -8.57 2.96
C VAL A 49 1.65 -9.04 3.08
N GLN A 50 2.02 -10.17 2.47
CA GLN A 50 3.39 -10.69 2.52
C GLN A 50 4.32 -10.03 1.49
N ALA A 51 3.79 -9.27 0.53
CA ALA A 51 4.57 -8.63 -0.53
C ALA A 51 5.61 -7.64 0.00
N ASN A 52 5.43 -7.12 1.22
CA ASN A 52 6.40 -6.24 1.87
C ASN A 52 6.48 -6.55 3.38
N PRO A 53 7.65 -6.92 3.91
CA PRO A 53 7.82 -7.30 5.32
C PRO A 53 7.44 -6.17 6.29
N ILE A 54 7.65 -4.90 5.92
CA ILE A 54 7.26 -3.76 6.75
C ILE A 54 5.74 -3.70 6.85
N HIS A 55 5.03 -3.69 5.71
CA HIS A 55 3.57 -3.65 5.68
C HIS A 55 2.95 -4.87 6.39
N PHE A 56 3.55 -6.04 6.21
CA PHE A 56 3.16 -7.26 6.90
C PHE A 56 3.17 -7.05 8.41
N HIS A 57 4.28 -6.55 8.95
CA HIS A 57 4.45 -6.33 10.39
C HIS A 57 3.45 -5.30 10.96
N TYR A 58 3.10 -4.26 10.20
CA TYR A 58 2.07 -3.30 10.59
C TYR A 58 0.64 -3.85 10.53
N THR A 59 0.42 -4.94 9.80
CA THR A 59 -0.92 -5.49 9.54
C THR A 59 -1.21 -6.75 10.35
N ILE A 60 -0.20 -7.61 10.56
CA ILE A 60 -0.35 -8.94 11.13
C ILE A 60 0.36 -9.03 12.48
N ASP A 61 -0.43 -9.18 13.54
CA ASP A 61 0.11 -9.32 14.89
C ASP A 61 0.68 -10.73 15.19
N ASN A 62 0.07 -11.77 14.61
CA ASN A 62 0.48 -13.17 14.83
C ASN A 62 0.69 -13.90 13.49
N PRO A 63 1.91 -13.84 12.92
CA PRO A 63 2.24 -14.46 11.63
C PRO A 63 2.00 -15.97 11.60
N SER A 64 2.28 -16.64 12.72
CA SER A 64 2.11 -18.09 12.87
C SER A 64 0.65 -18.54 12.76
N ALA A 65 -0.32 -17.68 13.12
CA ALA A 65 -1.74 -17.97 12.93
C ALA A 65 -2.12 -18.10 11.45
N TYR A 66 -1.33 -17.48 10.56
CA TYR A 66 -1.47 -17.54 9.11
C TYR A 66 -0.48 -18.51 8.45
N GLY A 67 0.36 -19.20 9.23
CA GLY A 67 1.40 -20.08 8.71
C GLY A 67 2.53 -19.36 7.99
N VAL A 68 2.73 -18.07 8.30
CA VAL A 68 3.78 -17.22 7.71
C VAL A 68 4.98 -17.15 8.64
N ASP A 69 6.17 -17.35 8.08
CA ASP A 69 7.44 -17.10 8.74
C ASP A 69 7.95 -15.72 8.33
N GLU A 70 7.80 -14.74 9.23
CA GLU A 70 8.16 -13.35 8.99
C GLU A 70 9.65 -13.17 8.67
N SER A 71 10.52 -14.01 9.25
CA SER A 71 11.96 -13.94 9.03
C SER A 71 12.38 -14.28 7.59
N SER A 72 11.48 -14.92 6.84
CA SER A 72 11.68 -15.29 5.43
C SER A 72 11.20 -14.24 4.43
N LEU A 73 10.48 -13.20 4.90
CA LEU A 73 9.92 -12.17 4.03
C LEU A 73 10.99 -11.22 3.50
N THR A 74 10.81 -10.78 2.25
CA THR A 74 11.75 -9.90 1.57
C THR A 74 11.08 -8.67 0.98
N LEU A 75 11.78 -7.53 0.98
CA LEU A 75 11.33 -6.33 0.27
C LEU A 75 11.09 -6.64 -1.23
N PRO A 76 10.08 -6.04 -1.86
CA PRO A 76 9.74 -6.32 -3.24
C PRO A 76 10.76 -5.70 -4.19
N VAL A 77 11.74 -6.49 -4.64
CA VAL A 77 12.77 -6.04 -5.58
C VAL A 77 12.24 -6.09 -7.01
N TYR A 78 11.99 -4.93 -7.60
CA TYR A 78 11.59 -4.80 -9.00
C TYR A 78 12.58 -5.50 -9.95
N GLN A 79 12.05 -6.31 -10.86
CA GLN A 79 12.80 -6.93 -11.95
C GLN A 79 12.46 -6.27 -13.29
N PRO A 80 13.40 -6.27 -14.26
CA PRO A 80 13.15 -5.71 -15.59
C PRO A 80 11.86 -6.24 -16.24
N GLY A 81 11.00 -5.32 -16.68
CA GLY A 81 9.72 -5.62 -17.29
C GLY A 81 8.56 -5.93 -16.34
N ASP A 82 8.75 -5.93 -15.02
CA ASP A 82 7.68 -6.20 -14.05
C ASP A 82 6.51 -5.23 -14.17
N ALA A 83 6.77 -3.95 -14.50
CA ALA A 83 5.72 -2.96 -14.69
C ALA A 83 4.72 -3.35 -15.80
N ALA A 84 5.17 -4.10 -16.81
CA ALA A 84 4.29 -4.62 -17.86
C ALA A 84 3.56 -5.92 -17.45
N ASN A 85 4.06 -6.63 -16.44
CA ASN A 85 3.51 -7.90 -15.95
C ASN A 85 2.45 -7.69 -14.86
N GLU A 86 2.43 -6.54 -14.18
CA GLU A 86 1.46 -6.23 -13.11
C GLU A 86 0.01 -6.41 -13.57
N VAL A 87 -0.33 -5.91 -14.76
CA VAL A 87 -1.68 -6.06 -15.33
C VAL A 87 -2.06 -7.53 -15.56
N TYR A 88 -1.09 -8.40 -15.87
CA TYR A 88 -1.33 -9.82 -16.07
C TYR A 88 -1.64 -10.52 -14.75
N ALA A 89 -0.86 -10.27 -13.71
CA ALA A 89 -1.10 -10.84 -12.37
C ALA A 89 -2.49 -10.46 -11.84
N LEU A 90 -2.85 -9.18 -11.92
CA LEU A 90 -4.16 -8.69 -11.50
C LEU A 90 -5.31 -9.24 -12.36
N SER A 91 -5.07 -9.43 -13.67
CA SER A 91 -6.07 -10.02 -14.57
C SER A 91 -6.32 -11.49 -14.25
N LEU A 92 -5.28 -12.24 -13.91
CA LEU A 92 -5.39 -13.64 -13.48
C LEU A 92 -6.17 -13.76 -12.16
N ALA A 93 -5.83 -12.95 -11.15
CA ALA A 93 -6.56 -12.92 -9.88
C ALA A 93 -8.05 -12.60 -10.09
N ARG A 94 -8.36 -11.69 -11.02
CA ARG A 94 -9.74 -11.36 -11.37
C ARG A 94 -10.44 -12.50 -12.12
N GLU A 95 -9.73 -13.21 -12.99
CA GLU A 95 -10.27 -14.40 -13.67
C GLU A 95 -10.62 -15.50 -12.67
N GLU A 96 -9.73 -15.76 -11.70
CA GLU A 96 -9.98 -16.72 -10.62
C GLU A 96 -11.19 -16.33 -9.76
N LEU A 97 -11.31 -15.06 -9.39
CA LEU A 97 -12.49 -14.55 -8.69
C LEU A 97 -13.77 -14.77 -9.52
N SER A 98 -13.73 -14.48 -10.82
CA SER A 98 -14.89 -14.59 -11.72
C SER A 98 -15.41 -16.03 -11.91
N ALA A 99 -14.62 -17.05 -11.55
CA ALA A 99 -15.03 -18.45 -11.58
C ALA A 99 -15.99 -18.83 -10.43
N ILE A 100 -16.16 -17.95 -9.44
CA ILE A 100 -17.07 -18.11 -8.31
C ILE A 100 -18.42 -17.47 -8.68
N ASP A 101 -19.52 -18.20 -8.49
CA ASP A 101 -20.86 -17.66 -8.76
C ASP A 101 -21.35 -16.80 -7.58
N PRO A 102 -21.45 -15.47 -7.71
CA PRO A 102 -21.83 -14.59 -6.61
C PRO A 102 -23.28 -14.81 -6.13
N ASN A 103 -24.16 -15.41 -6.95
CA ASN A 103 -25.53 -15.72 -6.54
C ASN A 103 -25.61 -16.96 -5.63
N ALA A 104 -24.54 -17.75 -5.60
CA ALA A 104 -24.40 -18.94 -4.78
C ALA A 104 -23.58 -18.68 -3.50
N LEU A 105 -23.26 -17.43 -3.20
CA LEU A 105 -22.60 -17.02 -1.96
C LEU A 105 -23.63 -16.63 -0.90
N ASN A 106 -23.23 -16.75 0.37
CA ASN A 106 -23.97 -16.11 1.45
C ASN A 106 -23.85 -14.57 1.36
N GLU A 107 -24.65 -13.86 2.15
CA GLU A 107 -24.74 -12.40 2.06
C GLU A 107 -23.41 -11.69 2.34
N GLU A 108 -22.66 -12.13 3.34
CA GLU A 108 -21.38 -11.52 3.74
C GLU A 108 -20.32 -11.73 2.65
N ASN A 109 -20.18 -12.97 2.17
CA ASN A 109 -19.23 -13.31 1.11
C ASN A 109 -19.59 -12.64 -0.22
N ARG A 110 -20.89 -12.50 -0.52
CA ARG A 110 -21.33 -11.77 -1.72
C ARG A 110 -20.95 -10.30 -1.65
N GLN A 111 -21.09 -9.64 -0.50
CA GLN A 111 -20.67 -8.25 -0.34
C GLN A 111 -19.16 -8.09 -0.48
N LEU A 112 -18.37 -8.99 0.12
CA LEU A 112 -16.91 -8.97 -0.01
C LEU A 112 -16.48 -9.28 -1.46
N TYR A 113 -17.16 -10.20 -2.13
CA TYR A 113 -16.94 -10.49 -3.55
C TYR A 113 -17.14 -9.23 -4.40
N GLU A 114 -18.24 -8.51 -4.22
CA GLU A 114 -18.53 -7.29 -4.99
C GLU A 114 -17.47 -6.21 -4.77
N LEU A 115 -16.99 -6.06 -3.52
CA LEU A 115 -15.91 -5.13 -3.20
C LEU A 115 -14.60 -5.54 -3.89
N LEU A 116 -14.25 -6.83 -3.83
CA LEU A 116 -13.01 -7.35 -4.38
C LEU A 116 -12.99 -7.32 -5.91
N ASP A 117 -14.10 -7.64 -6.59
CA ASP A 117 -14.21 -7.50 -8.05
C ASP A 117 -14.10 -6.03 -8.47
N SER A 118 -14.76 -5.11 -7.75
CA SER A 118 -14.64 -3.67 -8.02
C SER A 118 -13.21 -3.16 -7.82
N TYR A 119 -12.53 -3.62 -6.76
CA TYR A 119 -11.12 -3.31 -6.51
C TYR A 119 -10.22 -3.86 -7.63
N LEU A 120 -10.29 -5.15 -7.93
CA LEU A 120 -9.47 -5.79 -8.97
C LEU A 120 -9.71 -5.17 -10.35
N ALA A 121 -10.96 -4.85 -10.70
CA ALA A 121 -11.27 -4.15 -11.94
C ALA A 121 -10.63 -2.76 -12.02
N ALA A 122 -10.64 -2.01 -10.91
CA ALA A 122 -9.98 -0.71 -10.84
C ALA A 122 -8.45 -0.83 -10.88
N SER A 123 -7.88 -1.81 -10.19
CA SER A 123 -6.43 -2.10 -10.19
C SER A 123 -5.94 -2.49 -11.58
N VAL A 124 -6.62 -3.43 -12.27
CA VAL A 124 -6.31 -3.79 -13.66
C VAL A 124 -6.37 -2.55 -14.58
N SER A 125 -7.36 -1.68 -14.39
CA SER A 125 -7.48 -0.46 -15.19
C SER A 125 -6.33 0.53 -14.96
N ALA A 126 -5.74 0.57 -13.76
CA ALA A 126 -4.59 1.41 -13.47
C ALA A 126 -3.28 0.77 -13.97
N ALA A 127 -3.10 -0.53 -13.72
CA ALA A 127 -1.93 -1.31 -14.16
C ALA A 127 -1.81 -1.42 -15.69
N ALA A 128 -2.89 -1.16 -16.43
CA ALA A 128 -2.84 -1.04 -17.89
C ALA A 128 -1.94 0.10 -18.41
N TYR A 129 -1.44 0.97 -17.51
CA TYR A 129 -0.54 2.07 -17.83
C TYR A 129 0.82 1.85 -17.13
N PRO A 130 1.71 1.01 -17.69
CA PRO A 130 3.01 0.75 -17.10
C PRO A 130 3.84 2.04 -17.02
N TYR A 131 4.69 2.12 -16.00
CA TYR A 131 5.60 3.24 -15.74
C TYR A 131 4.94 4.57 -15.31
N PHE A 132 3.62 4.57 -15.02
CA PHE A 132 2.92 5.72 -14.46
C PHE A 132 2.91 5.77 -12.93
N SER A 133 3.39 4.74 -12.25
CA SER A 133 3.59 4.81 -10.79
C SER A 133 4.81 5.70 -10.47
N GLU A 134 4.74 6.39 -9.34
CA GLU A 134 5.73 7.35 -8.87
C GLU A 134 6.32 6.89 -7.52
N PRO A 135 7.03 5.74 -7.47
CA PRO A 135 7.56 5.19 -6.22
C PRO A 135 8.61 6.10 -5.57
N LEU A 136 9.21 7.01 -6.33
CA LEU A 136 10.20 7.98 -5.87
C LEU A 136 9.66 9.42 -5.84
N SER A 137 8.35 9.62 -5.65
CA SER A 137 7.77 10.95 -5.49
C SER A 137 8.43 11.74 -4.34
N PRO A 138 8.73 13.04 -4.47
CA PRO A 138 9.32 13.81 -3.37
C PRO A 138 8.46 13.85 -2.09
N SER A 139 7.14 13.89 -2.23
CA SER A 139 6.23 14.10 -1.07
C SER A 139 5.83 12.82 -0.34
N SER A 140 5.93 11.65 -1.00
CA SER A 140 5.44 10.36 -0.48
C SER A 140 6.12 9.18 -1.18
N GLY A 141 7.39 9.33 -1.52
CA GLY A 141 8.19 8.29 -2.15
C GLY A 141 8.84 7.41 -1.10
N VAL A 142 9.24 6.22 -1.54
CA VAL A 142 9.91 5.21 -0.71
C VAL A 142 11.09 5.78 0.11
N PRO A 143 12.00 6.62 -0.43
CA PRO A 143 13.10 7.17 0.36
C PRO A 143 12.65 8.06 1.52
N SER A 144 11.50 8.72 1.38
CA SER A 144 10.94 9.60 2.42
C SER A 144 10.14 8.83 3.47
N GLU A 145 9.47 7.76 3.06
CA GLU A 145 8.60 6.97 3.94
C GLU A 145 9.38 5.98 4.81
N LEU A 146 10.41 5.32 4.26
CA LEU A 146 11.12 4.25 4.97
C LEU A 146 11.69 4.67 6.33
N PRO A 147 12.40 5.81 6.48
CA PRO A 147 12.93 6.21 7.78
C PRO A 147 11.83 6.41 8.83
N ILE A 148 10.66 6.90 8.43
CA ILE A 148 9.52 7.07 9.34
C ILE A 148 8.99 5.70 9.77
N LEU A 149 8.77 4.79 8.82
CA LEU A 149 8.30 3.42 9.10
C LEU A 149 9.27 2.66 10.02
N PHE A 150 10.59 2.81 9.86
CA PHE A 150 11.55 2.18 10.76
C PHE A 150 11.53 2.79 12.17
N SER A 151 11.32 4.10 12.29
CA SER A 151 11.20 4.73 13.62
C SER A 151 9.95 4.27 14.39
N GLU A 152 8.90 3.87 13.68
CA GLU A 152 7.63 3.43 14.24
C GLU A 152 7.46 1.90 14.24
N TYR A 153 8.42 1.15 13.70
CA TYR A 153 8.37 -0.32 13.65
C TYR A 153 8.23 -0.90 15.06
N ARG A 154 7.32 -1.84 15.27
CA ARG A 154 7.10 -2.39 16.61
C ARG A 154 8.24 -3.36 16.97
N LEU A 155 8.74 -3.26 18.20
CA LEU A 155 9.80 -4.11 18.73
C LEU A 155 9.34 -4.65 20.09
N ASP A 156 8.69 -5.81 20.10
CA ASP A 156 8.19 -6.46 21.32
C ASP A 156 9.15 -7.53 21.83
N ASP A 157 9.87 -8.21 20.93
CA ASP A 157 10.81 -9.26 21.28
C ASP A 157 12.06 -9.32 20.37
N LYS A 158 12.89 -10.35 20.56
CA LYS A 158 14.13 -10.55 19.79
C LYS A 158 13.88 -10.84 18.31
N ALA A 159 12.80 -11.54 17.98
CA ALA A 159 12.47 -11.86 16.59
C ALA A 159 12.13 -10.57 15.82
N ASP A 160 11.39 -9.64 16.44
CA ASP A 160 11.10 -8.34 15.83
C ASP A 160 12.37 -7.53 15.54
N ILE A 161 13.34 -7.54 16.48
CA ILE A 161 14.62 -6.86 16.30
C ILE A 161 15.42 -7.49 15.15
N GLU A 162 15.45 -8.82 15.08
CA GLU A 162 16.14 -9.55 14.01
C GLU A 162 15.49 -9.31 12.64
N ASN A 163 14.16 -9.30 12.58
CA ASN A 163 13.41 -8.96 11.36
C ASN A 163 13.70 -7.52 10.93
N TYR A 164 13.63 -6.56 11.86
CA TYR A 164 13.96 -5.16 11.59
C TYR A 164 15.36 -5.01 10.98
N LEU A 165 16.38 -5.63 11.57
CA LEU A 165 17.76 -5.56 11.08
C LEU A 165 17.92 -6.27 9.73
N SER A 166 17.20 -7.39 9.52
CA SER A 166 17.14 -8.08 8.23
C SER A 166 16.56 -7.18 7.14
N ILE A 167 15.48 -6.45 7.40
CA ILE A 167 14.88 -5.53 6.42
C ILE A 167 15.86 -4.39 6.07
N LEU A 168 16.56 -3.81 7.05
CA LEU A 168 17.61 -2.81 6.78
C LEU A 168 18.69 -3.34 5.83
N ALA A 169 19.08 -4.61 5.99
CA ALA A 169 20.07 -5.26 5.13
C ALA A 169 19.60 -5.45 3.68
N GLN A 170 18.29 -5.42 3.43
CA GLN A 170 17.69 -5.61 2.10
C GLN A 170 17.51 -4.32 1.29
N ILE A 171 17.62 -3.15 1.94
CA ILE A 171 17.43 -1.83 1.30
C ILE A 171 18.26 -1.65 0.01
N PRO A 172 19.54 -2.07 -0.08
CA PRO A 172 20.32 -1.89 -1.31
C PRO A 172 19.69 -2.58 -2.52
N ALA A 173 19.28 -3.85 -2.38
CA ALA A 173 18.67 -4.59 -3.48
C ALA A 173 17.32 -3.98 -3.88
N TYR A 174 16.53 -3.55 -2.88
CA TYR A 174 15.27 -2.87 -3.13
C TYR A 174 15.46 -1.58 -3.93
N PHE A 175 16.42 -0.73 -3.55
CA PHE A 175 16.71 0.52 -4.25
C PHE A 175 17.33 0.30 -5.63
N GLU A 176 18.15 -0.74 -5.81
CA GLU A 176 18.62 -1.15 -7.14
C GLU A 176 17.44 -1.52 -8.05
N GLY A 177 16.44 -2.23 -7.54
CA GLY A 177 15.20 -2.49 -8.29
C GLY A 177 14.46 -1.19 -8.68
N LEU A 178 14.35 -0.23 -7.76
CA LEU A 178 13.73 1.08 -8.05
C LEU A 178 14.49 1.86 -9.14
N LEU A 179 15.83 1.79 -9.15
CA LEU A 179 16.63 2.37 -10.22
C LEU A 179 16.34 1.72 -11.58
N VAL A 180 16.23 0.38 -11.63
CA VAL A 180 15.85 -0.33 -12.87
C VAL A 180 14.47 0.13 -13.36
N TYR A 181 13.50 0.28 -12.45
CA TYR A 181 12.18 0.81 -12.80
C TYR A 181 12.27 2.23 -13.41
N GLU A 182 13.04 3.13 -12.80
CA GLU A 182 13.21 4.50 -13.29
C GLU A 182 13.97 4.56 -14.63
N GLU A 183 14.94 3.67 -14.85
CA GLU A 183 15.64 3.53 -16.13
C GLU A 183 14.67 3.11 -17.26
N GLU A 184 13.82 2.12 -17.00
CA GLU A 184 12.79 1.69 -17.97
C GLU A 184 11.74 2.78 -18.20
N LYS A 185 11.31 3.47 -17.14
CA LYS A 185 10.39 4.61 -17.20
C LYS A 185 10.98 5.77 -18.00
N ALA A 186 12.28 6.03 -17.87
CA ALA A 186 13.00 7.00 -18.69
C ALA A 186 13.07 6.58 -20.16
N ALA A 187 13.35 5.30 -20.44
CA ALA A 187 13.31 4.76 -21.79
C ALA A 187 11.91 4.86 -22.43
N ALA A 188 10.84 4.79 -21.63
CA ALA A 188 9.47 5.02 -22.05
C ALA A 188 9.10 6.51 -22.23
N GLY A 189 10.00 7.45 -21.90
CA GLY A 189 9.77 8.89 -22.01
C GLY A 189 8.79 9.44 -20.96
N LEU A 190 8.71 8.75 -19.82
CA LEU A 190 7.84 9.06 -18.67
C LEU A 190 8.63 9.44 -17.40
N PHE A 191 9.95 9.58 -17.49
CA PHE A 191 10.76 10.03 -16.35
C PHE A 191 10.35 11.41 -15.86
N MET A 192 10.52 11.60 -14.54
CA MET A 192 10.17 12.83 -13.84
C MET A 192 10.99 14.03 -14.35
N SER A 193 10.51 15.24 -14.05
CA SER A 193 11.23 16.46 -14.42
C SER A 193 12.56 16.60 -13.65
N ASP A 194 13.53 17.32 -14.20
CA ASP A 194 14.80 17.59 -13.51
C ASP A 194 14.60 18.28 -12.16
N LEU A 195 13.59 19.16 -12.05
CA LEU A 195 13.23 19.81 -10.80
C LEU A 195 12.74 18.81 -9.75
N THR A 196 11.90 17.86 -10.16
CA THR A 196 11.40 16.78 -9.31
C THR A 196 12.56 15.86 -8.90
N ALA A 197 13.40 15.44 -9.84
CA ALA A 197 14.58 14.61 -9.58
C ALA A 197 15.53 15.29 -8.58
N ASP A 198 15.80 16.59 -8.73
CA ASP A 198 16.63 17.37 -7.79
C ASP A 198 16.07 17.38 -6.37
N ARG A 199 14.75 17.30 -6.20
CA ARG A 199 14.13 17.19 -4.87
C ARG A 199 14.32 15.81 -4.27
N VAL A 200 14.08 14.76 -5.04
CA VAL A 200 14.28 13.37 -4.58
C VAL A 200 15.72 13.14 -4.18
N ILE A 201 16.67 13.57 -5.03
CA ILE A 201 18.11 13.49 -4.78
C ILE A 201 18.47 14.21 -3.48
N ARG A 202 17.97 15.44 -3.27
CA ARG A 202 18.22 16.20 -2.06
C ARG A 202 17.66 15.48 -0.82
N GLN A 203 16.43 14.98 -0.90
CA GLN A 203 15.80 14.26 0.20
C GLN A 203 16.58 13.00 0.60
N CYS A 204 17.15 12.29 -0.38
CA CYS A 204 18.00 11.13 -0.08
C CYS A 204 19.18 11.51 0.82
N SER A 205 19.77 12.69 0.60
CA SER A 205 20.87 13.19 1.44
C SER A 205 20.44 13.83 2.77
N GLU A 206 19.26 14.48 2.81
CA GLU A 206 18.78 15.19 4.01
C GLU A 206 18.17 14.25 5.06
N LEU A 207 17.52 13.16 4.62
CA LEU A 207 16.83 12.23 5.51
C LEU A 207 17.77 11.27 6.23
N LEU A 208 18.93 10.98 5.64
CA LEU A 208 19.93 10.05 6.15
C LEU A 208 21.32 10.66 5.98
N ASP A 209 21.59 11.68 6.81
CA ASP A 209 22.91 12.31 6.86
C ASP A 209 23.89 11.47 7.68
N ALA A 210 24.99 11.04 7.05
CA ALA A 210 26.02 10.22 7.69
C ALA A 210 26.60 10.87 8.95
N SER A 211 26.74 12.21 8.96
CA SER A 211 27.32 12.90 10.11
C SER A 211 26.40 12.83 11.34
N SER A 212 25.08 12.88 11.15
CA SER A 212 24.12 12.73 12.22
C SER A 212 24.12 11.33 12.83
N VAL A 213 24.35 10.30 11.99
CA VAL A 213 24.45 8.90 12.41
C VAL A 213 25.77 8.63 13.13
N GLU A 214 26.90 9.11 12.60
CA GLU A 214 28.21 8.96 13.25
C GLU A 214 28.27 9.64 14.62
N ASN A 215 27.52 10.71 14.81
CA ASN A 215 27.43 11.44 16.08
C ASN A 215 26.37 10.88 17.04
N GLY A 216 25.61 9.84 16.66
CA GLY A 216 24.56 9.26 17.52
C GLY A 216 23.35 10.17 17.70
N THR A 217 23.12 11.10 16.78
CA THR A 217 22.08 12.13 16.87
C THR A 217 20.93 11.91 15.89
N HIS A 218 21.03 10.91 15.03
CA HIS A 218 19.99 10.60 14.07
C HIS A 218 18.79 9.97 14.76
N PHE A 219 17.57 10.36 14.37
CA PHE A 219 16.36 9.92 15.07
C PHE A 219 16.15 8.40 15.03
N LEU A 220 16.58 7.71 13.97
CA LEU A 220 16.54 6.24 13.90
C LEU A 220 17.40 5.60 14.99
N GLU A 221 18.57 6.15 15.30
CA GLU A 221 19.44 5.61 16.36
C GLU A 221 18.85 5.88 17.75
N ILE A 222 18.33 7.09 17.97
CA ILE A 222 17.72 7.50 19.24
C ILE A 222 16.53 6.60 19.53
N THR A 223 15.57 6.53 18.61
CA THR A 223 14.33 5.76 18.77
C THR A 223 14.59 4.26 18.87
N PHE A 224 15.56 3.71 18.12
CA PHE A 224 15.92 2.30 18.25
C PHE A 224 16.53 2.01 19.63
N SER A 225 17.50 2.82 20.07
CA SER A 225 18.14 2.65 21.38
C SER A 225 17.14 2.77 22.54
N GLU A 226 16.25 3.76 22.50
CA GLU A 226 15.20 3.95 23.51
C GLU A 226 14.28 2.73 23.60
N ARG A 227 13.80 2.21 22.47
CA ARG A 227 12.94 1.02 22.43
C ARG A 227 13.65 -0.23 22.97
N LEU A 228 14.94 -0.43 22.67
CA LEU A 228 15.68 -1.57 23.24
C LEU A 228 15.93 -1.43 24.74
N GLN A 229 16.10 -0.21 25.26
CA GLN A 229 16.18 0.01 26.70
C GLN A 229 14.85 -0.33 27.38
N GLU A 230 13.71 0.02 26.80
CA GLU A 230 12.40 -0.38 27.32
C GLU A 230 12.24 -1.91 27.38
N LEU A 231 12.79 -2.64 26.40
CA LEU A 231 12.80 -4.11 26.41
C LEU A 231 13.74 -4.68 27.49
N ALA A 232 14.87 -4.02 27.77
CA ALA A 232 15.75 -4.38 28.88
C ALA A 232 15.09 -4.14 30.24
N GLU A 233 14.36 -3.03 30.41
CA GLU A 233 13.57 -2.76 31.63
C GLU A 233 12.46 -3.81 31.88
N LYS A 234 11.97 -4.44 30.81
CA LYS A 234 10.98 -5.53 30.85
C LYS A 234 11.62 -6.93 30.97
N ASP A 235 12.92 -7.02 31.19
CA ASP A 235 13.70 -8.28 31.26
C ASP A 235 13.62 -9.13 29.96
N VAL A 236 13.28 -8.53 28.82
CA VAL A 236 13.26 -9.20 27.49
C VAL A 236 14.67 -9.30 26.91
N LEU A 237 15.47 -8.25 27.11
CA LEU A 237 16.87 -8.15 26.67
C LEU A 237 17.81 -8.00 27.85
N THR A 238 19.00 -8.57 27.73
CA THR A 238 20.13 -8.23 28.62
C THR A 238 20.84 -6.98 28.13
N ALA A 239 21.56 -6.29 29.03
CA ALA A 239 22.36 -5.11 28.65
C ALA A 239 23.37 -5.41 27.52
N GLY A 240 24.00 -6.60 27.53
CA GLY A 240 24.92 -7.00 26.47
C GLY A 240 24.23 -7.25 25.12
N GLU A 241 22.97 -7.68 25.13
CA GLU A 241 22.16 -7.83 23.91
C GLU A 241 21.75 -6.46 23.36
N VAL A 242 21.35 -5.53 24.22
CA VAL A 242 21.07 -4.13 23.82
C VAL A 242 22.29 -3.52 23.14
N ASP A 243 23.46 -3.59 23.76
CA ASP A 243 24.69 -3.04 23.20
C ASP A 243 25.02 -3.69 21.84
N SER A 244 24.82 -5.00 21.71
CA SER A 244 25.07 -5.73 20.47
C SER A 244 24.12 -5.32 19.34
N TYR A 245 22.82 -5.23 19.61
CA TYR A 245 21.83 -4.86 18.60
C TYR A 245 21.95 -3.39 18.19
N VAL A 246 22.23 -2.47 19.12
CA VAL A 246 22.49 -1.06 18.81
C VAL A 246 23.74 -0.92 17.94
N ALA A 247 24.82 -1.65 18.27
CA ALA A 247 26.03 -1.63 17.45
C ALA A 247 25.78 -2.15 16.02
N GLU A 248 25.01 -3.23 15.88
CA GLU A 248 24.66 -3.80 14.57
C GLU A 248 23.74 -2.88 13.77
N HIS A 249 22.74 -2.28 14.42
CA HIS A 249 21.88 -1.26 13.82
C HIS A 249 22.69 -0.11 13.22
N ASN A 250 23.57 0.48 14.01
CA ASN A 250 24.38 1.62 13.59
C ASN A 250 25.35 1.23 12.47
N ARG A 251 25.91 0.02 12.54
CA ARG A 251 26.71 -0.54 11.45
C ARG A 251 25.89 -0.66 10.16
N LEU A 252 24.67 -1.17 10.20
CA LEU A 252 23.80 -1.29 9.02
C LEU A 252 23.44 0.09 8.45
N LEU A 253 23.10 1.07 9.29
CA LEU A 253 22.82 2.43 8.82
C LEU A 253 24.00 3.01 8.04
N ILE A 254 25.22 2.93 8.59
CA ILE A 254 26.43 3.51 8.00
C ILE A 254 26.89 2.74 6.77
N THR A 255 26.89 1.41 6.83
CA THR A 255 27.55 0.57 5.82
C THR A 255 26.62 0.01 4.74
N VAL A 256 25.31 0.07 4.96
CA VAL A 256 24.30 -0.51 4.06
C VAL A 256 23.29 0.53 3.62
N VAL A 257 22.62 1.20 4.57
CA VAL A 257 21.48 2.07 4.26
C VAL A 257 21.94 3.37 3.60
N ILE A 258 22.83 4.14 4.25
CA ILE A 258 23.33 5.41 3.68
C ILE A 258 23.93 5.20 2.27
N PRO A 259 24.82 4.20 2.03
CA PRO A 259 25.32 3.94 0.68
C PRO A 259 24.24 3.57 -0.35
N ALA A 260 23.13 2.95 0.06
CA ALA A 260 22.01 2.68 -0.85
C ALA A 260 21.29 3.97 -1.26
N TYR A 261 21.09 4.91 -0.32
CA TYR A 261 20.53 6.24 -0.62
C TYR A 261 21.45 7.04 -1.55
N ASP A 262 22.75 7.02 -1.30
CA ASP A 262 23.75 7.67 -2.17
C ASP A 262 23.70 7.10 -3.60
N ARG A 263 23.65 5.75 -3.73
CA ARG A 263 23.53 5.09 -5.05
C ARG A 263 22.24 5.44 -5.77
N LEU A 264 21.11 5.51 -5.05
CA LEU A 264 19.83 5.93 -5.62
C LEU A 264 19.93 7.36 -6.15
N ALA A 265 20.51 8.28 -5.36
CA ALA A 265 20.73 9.67 -5.76
C ALA A 265 21.66 9.79 -6.99
N ASP A 266 22.75 9.02 -7.04
CA ASP A 266 23.67 8.95 -8.18
C ASP A 266 22.97 8.43 -9.45
N GLY A 267 22.20 7.35 -9.33
CA GLY A 267 21.44 6.78 -10.44
C GLY A 267 20.39 7.76 -11.00
N LEU A 268 19.64 8.41 -10.12
CA LEU A 268 18.70 9.47 -10.53
C LEU A 268 19.42 10.66 -11.20
N THR A 269 20.60 11.02 -10.72
CA THR A 269 21.42 12.08 -11.32
C THR A 269 21.80 11.75 -12.76
N VAL A 270 22.11 10.48 -13.06
CA VAL A 270 22.42 10.02 -14.43
C VAL A 270 21.20 10.11 -15.35
N LEU A 271 19.98 9.89 -14.82
CA LEU A 271 18.73 9.95 -15.59
C LEU A 271 18.24 11.37 -15.88
N LYS A 272 18.77 12.39 -15.20
CA LYS A 272 18.41 13.79 -15.44
C LYS A 272 18.62 14.18 -16.90
N GLY A 273 17.74 15.05 -17.41
CA GLY A 273 17.70 15.47 -18.81
C GLY A 273 16.94 14.52 -19.74
N SER A 274 16.56 13.32 -19.28
CA SER A 274 15.66 12.41 -20.02
C SER A 274 14.17 12.75 -19.80
N GLY A 275 13.86 13.47 -18.72
CA GLY A 275 12.51 13.83 -18.32
C GLY A 275 11.90 15.01 -19.09
N LYS A 276 10.58 15.16 -18.96
CA LYS A 276 9.82 16.29 -19.52
C LYS A 276 9.64 17.39 -18.48
N ALA A 277 9.28 18.59 -18.93
CA ALA A 277 8.92 19.69 -18.04
C ALA A 277 7.74 19.29 -17.13
N THR A 278 7.75 19.78 -15.89
CA THR A 278 6.71 19.49 -14.90
C THR A 278 5.33 19.82 -15.45
N CYS A 279 4.45 18.82 -15.48
CA CYS A 279 3.05 18.98 -15.84
C CYS A 279 2.20 17.94 -15.12
N GLY A 280 0.92 18.25 -14.87
CA GLY A 280 -0.02 17.25 -14.37
C GLY A 280 -0.23 16.10 -15.38
N LEU A 281 -0.72 14.95 -14.91
CA LEU A 281 -0.95 13.75 -15.72
C LEU A 281 -1.74 14.03 -17.01
N ALA A 282 -2.67 14.99 -17.01
CA ALA A 282 -3.43 15.36 -18.19
C ALA A 282 -2.59 15.93 -19.36
N GLY A 283 -1.35 16.35 -19.08
CA GLY A 283 -0.36 16.80 -20.07
C GLY A 283 0.48 15.68 -20.66
N GLN A 284 0.40 14.47 -20.12
CA GLN A 284 1.10 13.30 -20.64
C GLN A 284 0.22 12.49 -21.60
N GLU A 285 0.85 11.75 -22.52
CA GLU A 285 0.14 10.76 -23.34
C GLU A 285 -0.54 9.75 -22.42
N ASN A 286 -1.79 9.37 -22.70
CA ASN A 286 -2.62 8.49 -21.87
C ASN A 286 -2.90 8.94 -20.42
N GLY A 287 -2.27 10.02 -19.92
CA GLY A 287 -2.35 10.39 -18.52
C GLY A 287 -3.73 10.88 -18.06
N ARG A 288 -4.61 11.33 -18.96
CA ARG A 288 -6.03 11.59 -18.63
C ARG A 288 -6.79 10.30 -18.32
N ASP A 289 -6.47 9.22 -19.01
CA ASP A 289 -7.17 7.95 -18.89
C ASP A 289 -6.66 7.21 -17.66
N TYR A 290 -5.34 7.23 -17.45
CA TYR A 290 -4.70 6.81 -16.21
C TYR A 290 -5.25 7.59 -14.99
N TYR A 291 -5.39 8.92 -15.08
CA TYR A 291 -5.96 9.70 -13.97
C TYR A 291 -7.40 9.27 -13.63
N ARG A 292 -8.22 8.92 -14.62
CA ARG A 292 -9.57 8.38 -14.37
C ARG A 292 -9.51 7.00 -13.72
N ALA A 293 -8.56 6.14 -14.12
CA ALA A 293 -8.35 4.85 -13.49
C ALA A 293 -7.90 5.01 -12.02
N LEU A 294 -6.95 5.91 -11.75
CA LEU A 294 -6.50 6.24 -10.40
C LEU A 294 -7.61 6.78 -9.52
N VAL A 295 -8.46 7.69 -10.02
CA VAL A 295 -9.61 8.21 -9.25
C VAL A 295 -10.53 7.07 -8.82
N ARG A 296 -10.83 6.11 -9.71
CA ARG A 296 -11.65 4.94 -9.38
C ARG A 296 -10.97 4.08 -8.33
N LEU A 297 -9.69 3.75 -8.53
CA LEU A 297 -8.93 2.91 -7.60
C LEU A 297 -8.82 3.53 -6.21
N ARG A 298 -8.54 4.83 -6.11
CA ARG A 298 -8.30 5.52 -4.84
C ARG A 298 -9.57 5.96 -4.11
N THR A 299 -10.68 6.14 -4.81
CA THR A 299 -11.92 6.70 -4.21
C THR A 299 -13.14 5.79 -4.32
N GLY A 300 -13.08 4.72 -5.12
CA GLY A 300 -14.24 3.89 -5.47
C GLY A 300 -15.30 4.62 -6.31
N SER A 301 -15.06 5.87 -6.71
CA SER A 301 -16.03 6.69 -7.45
C SER A 301 -15.87 6.54 -8.97
N TYR A 302 -16.96 6.17 -9.63
CA TYR A 302 -17.06 6.10 -11.09
C TYR A 302 -17.60 7.39 -11.73
N ARG A 303 -17.78 8.45 -10.94
CA ARG A 303 -18.22 9.77 -11.44
C ARG A 303 -17.26 10.34 -12.45
N ASP A 304 -17.80 11.13 -13.38
CA ASP A 304 -16.97 11.88 -14.31
C ASP A 304 -16.21 13.01 -13.60
N ILE A 305 -15.04 13.38 -14.13
CA ILE A 305 -14.17 14.41 -13.56
C ILE A 305 -14.88 15.77 -13.48
N ASP A 306 -15.72 16.12 -14.45
CA ASP A 306 -16.47 17.38 -14.43
C ASP A 306 -17.59 17.37 -13.39
N GLU A 307 -18.13 16.20 -13.04
CA GLU A 307 -19.03 16.06 -11.90
C GLU A 307 -18.28 16.26 -10.59
N ILE A 308 -17.12 15.61 -10.42
CA ILE A 308 -16.28 15.77 -9.23
C ILE A 308 -15.90 17.24 -9.01
N LYS A 309 -15.48 17.94 -10.07
CA LYS A 309 -15.18 19.38 -10.02
C LYS A 309 -16.38 20.22 -9.58
N ARG A 310 -17.59 19.91 -10.08
CA ARG A 310 -18.81 20.61 -9.68
C ARG A 310 -19.17 20.38 -8.21
N LEU A 311 -19.01 19.15 -7.72
CA LEU A 311 -19.22 18.81 -6.30
C LEU A 311 -18.22 19.58 -5.43
N LEU A 312 -16.93 19.55 -5.78
CA LEU A 312 -15.89 20.26 -5.05
C LEU A 312 -16.13 21.77 -5.02
N ALA A 313 -16.49 22.39 -6.16
CA ALA A 313 -16.78 23.82 -6.22
C ALA A 313 -17.98 24.21 -5.37
N ARG A 314 -19.04 23.38 -5.35
CA ARG A 314 -20.21 23.60 -4.51
C ARG A 314 -19.85 23.52 -3.03
N ASP A 315 -19.10 22.50 -2.63
CA ASP A 315 -18.75 22.27 -1.24
C ASP A 315 -17.76 23.34 -0.74
N LEU A 316 -16.79 23.75 -1.56
CA LEU A 316 -15.87 24.85 -1.23
C LEU A 316 -16.63 26.17 -1.02
N ARG A 317 -17.60 26.48 -1.91
CA ARG A 317 -18.45 27.66 -1.73
C ARG A 317 -19.26 27.60 -0.44
N PHE A 318 -19.89 26.46 -0.15
CA PHE A 318 -20.66 26.28 1.08
C PHE A 318 -19.81 26.48 2.33
N ASN A 319 -18.60 25.91 2.36
CA ASN A 319 -17.68 26.05 3.48
C ASN A 319 -17.21 27.50 3.65
N TYR A 320 -16.93 28.20 2.54
CA TYR A 320 -16.51 29.61 2.58
C TYR A 320 -17.63 30.53 3.08
N GLU A 321 -18.86 30.34 2.59
CA GLU A 321 -20.04 31.08 3.06
C GLU A 321 -20.31 30.82 4.55
N SER A 322 -20.18 29.57 4.98
CA SER A 322 -20.34 29.17 6.39
C SER A 322 -19.27 29.79 7.28
N LEU A 323 -18.01 29.78 6.85
CA LEU A 323 -16.90 30.45 7.54
C LEU A 323 -17.18 31.95 7.71
N LEU A 324 -17.58 32.63 6.63
CA LEU A 324 -17.90 34.06 6.68
C LEU A 324 -19.08 34.36 7.62
N ALA A 325 -20.12 33.52 7.61
CA ALA A 325 -21.26 33.67 8.51
C ALA A 325 -20.83 33.55 9.98
N LEU A 326 -19.99 32.56 10.31
CA LEU A 326 -19.43 32.38 11.65
C LEU A 326 -18.56 33.56 12.08
N LEU A 327 -17.67 34.04 11.22
CA LEU A 327 -16.80 35.20 11.50
C LEU A 327 -17.58 36.52 11.59
N THR A 328 -18.80 36.56 11.09
CA THR A 328 -19.71 37.70 11.23
C THR A 328 -20.49 37.62 12.54
N ALA A 329 -21.00 36.44 12.89
CA ALA A 329 -21.74 36.20 14.12
C ALA A 329 -20.85 36.28 15.38
N TYR A 330 -19.58 35.87 15.26
CA TYR A 330 -18.62 35.81 16.37
C TYR A 330 -17.30 36.51 15.99
N PRO A 331 -17.23 37.85 16.03
CA PRO A 331 -16.04 38.60 15.60
C PRO A 331 -14.75 38.25 16.38
N ALA A 332 -14.87 37.77 17.62
CA ALA A 332 -13.74 37.31 18.42
C ALA A 332 -12.97 36.14 17.77
N LEU A 333 -13.64 35.31 16.94
CA LEU A 333 -12.99 34.21 16.21
C LEU A 333 -11.96 34.70 15.20
N ARG A 334 -12.09 35.93 14.68
CA ARG A 334 -11.13 36.49 13.71
C ARG A 334 -9.73 36.62 14.30
N ASN A 335 -9.65 36.99 15.58
CA ASN A 335 -8.38 37.14 16.29
C ASN A 335 -7.73 35.77 16.52
N MET A 336 -8.51 34.74 16.79
CA MET A 336 -8.02 33.37 16.97
C MET A 336 -7.47 32.76 15.66
N ILE A 337 -8.13 33.01 14.53
CA ILE A 337 -7.64 32.54 13.21
C ILE A 337 -6.33 33.23 12.83
N ALA A 338 -6.17 34.52 13.12
CA ALA A 338 -4.94 35.25 12.83
C ALA A 338 -3.73 34.79 13.67
N GLU A 339 -3.97 34.17 14.83
CA GLU A 339 -2.95 33.59 15.71
C GLU A 339 -2.59 32.13 15.35
N THR A 340 -3.33 31.52 14.42
CA THR A 340 -3.10 30.13 13.97
C THR A 340 -2.22 30.15 12.71
N PRO A 341 -1.21 29.26 12.57
CA PRO A 341 -0.45 29.16 11.32
C PRO A 341 -1.39 28.87 10.13
N SER A 342 -0.95 29.27 8.93
CA SER A 342 -1.69 29.08 7.68
C SER A 342 -2.28 27.66 7.58
N LEU A 343 -3.59 27.56 7.40
CA LEU A 343 -4.31 26.29 7.26
C LEU A 343 -3.97 25.55 5.96
N LEU A 344 -3.36 26.24 5.00
CA LEU A 344 -2.86 25.65 3.76
C LEU A 344 -1.34 25.74 3.73
N PRO A 345 -0.64 24.70 3.22
CA PRO A 345 0.78 24.81 2.98
C PRO A 345 1.06 26.03 2.08
N GLU A 346 2.08 26.81 2.43
CA GLU A 346 2.52 27.98 1.63
C GLU A 346 3.18 27.59 0.30
N MET A 347 3.22 26.28 0.01
CA MET A 347 3.81 25.72 -1.19
C MET A 347 2.94 26.00 -2.41
N THR A 348 3.58 26.51 -3.46
CA THR A 348 3.04 26.63 -4.81
C THR A 348 2.73 25.26 -5.42
N PRO A 349 1.81 25.15 -6.41
CA PRO A 349 1.59 23.90 -7.14
C PRO A 349 2.88 23.32 -7.74
N GLU A 350 3.80 24.19 -8.16
CA GLU A 350 5.12 23.84 -8.66
C GLU A 350 6.06 23.33 -7.56
N GLU A 351 5.81 23.65 -6.29
CA GLU A 351 6.52 23.10 -5.13
C GLU A 351 5.93 21.76 -4.66
N ILE A 352 4.65 21.49 -4.97
CA ILE A 352 3.97 20.24 -4.65
C ILE A 352 4.27 19.13 -5.67
N LEU A 353 4.41 19.50 -6.96
CA LEU A 353 4.74 18.62 -8.10
C LEU A 353 6.24 18.63 -8.38
#